data_AF-A0A450SAG2-F1
#
_entry.id   AF-A0A450SAG2-F1
#
_cell.length_a   1.000
_cell.length_b   1.000
_cell.length_c   1.000
_cell.angle_alpha   90.00
_cell.angle_beta   90.00
_cell.angle_gamma   90.00
#
_symmetry.space_group_name_H-M   'P 1'
#
loop_
_entity.id
_entity.type
_entity.pdbx_description
1 polymer ?
#
loop_
_entity_poly.entity_id
_entity_poly.type
_entity_poly.pdbx_seq_one_letter_code
_entity_poly.pdbx_strand_id
1 'polypeptide(L)'
;MKTAAVHARIEPQTKRKAEEVLRNLGITPTEAISILYRRICLRGALPFPVEVPNEETSETLAGSRRGENIQEFDSLEEMFGSWKK
;
A
#
# COMPACT_ATOMS: atom_id res chain seq x y z
N MET A 1 5.99 -13.68 27.65
CA MET A 1 5.86 -12.93 26.38
C MET A 1 6.25 -13.86 25.24
N LYS A 2 5.38 -14.04 24.24
CA LYS A 2 5.75 -14.79 23.03
C LYS A 2 6.43 -13.80 22.07
N THR A 3 7.66 -14.08 21.68
CA THR A 3 8.39 -13.29 20.68
C THR A 3 8.26 -13.98 19.32
N ALA A 4 8.20 -13.18 18.26
CA ALA A 4 8.22 -13.65 16.88
C ALA A 4 9.38 -12.95 16.16
N ALA A 5 10.14 -13.69 15.37
CA ALA A 5 11.26 -13.17 14.59
C ALA A 5 10.79 -12.78 13.19
N VAL A 6 11.31 -11.65 12.67
CA VAL A 6 11.09 -11.20 11.29
C VAL A 6 12.39 -11.40 10.52
N HIS A 7 12.36 -12.23 9.47
CA HIS A 7 13.49 -12.46 8.57
C HIS A 7 13.10 -12.05 7.15
N ALA A 8 13.84 -11.10 6.58
CA ALA A 8 13.64 -10.62 5.22
C ALA A 8 14.98 -10.55 4.47
N ARG A 9 14.97 -10.96 3.20
CA ARG A 9 16.12 -10.79 2.30
C ARG A 9 16.04 -9.42 1.63
N ILE A 10 17.14 -8.69 1.64
CA ILE A 10 17.25 -7.39 0.99
C ILE A 10 18.59 -7.28 0.26
N GLU A 11 18.63 -6.44 -0.77
CA GLU A 11 19.83 -6.20 -1.55
C GLU A 11 20.89 -5.47 -0.68
N PRO A 12 22.18 -5.88 -0.71
CA PRO A 12 23.18 -5.38 0.24
C PRO A 12 23.41 -3.86 0.18
N GLN A 13 23.32 -3.25 -1.00
CA GLN A 13 23.48 -1.80 -1.11
C GLN A 13 22.28 -1.07 -0.49
N THR A 14 21.07 -1.54 -0.78
CA THR A 14 19.84 -1.04 -0.17
C THR A 14 19.89 -1.12 1.36
N LYS A 15 20.35 -2.25 1.92
CA LYS A 15 20.57 -2.40 3.37
C LYS A 15 21.45 -1.29 3.93
N ARG A 16 22.64 -1.12 3.33
CA ARG A 16 23.66 -0.21 3.83
C ARG A 16 23.19 1.25 3.82
N LYS A 17 22.51 1.66 2.74
CA LYS A 17 21.93 3.01 2.60
C LYS A 17 20.83 3.24 3.64
N ALA A 18 19.93 2.28 3.83
CA ALA A 18 18.86 2.40 4.82
C ALA A 18 19.41 2.50 6.24
N GLU A 19 20.38 1.66 6.61
CA GLU A 19 21.00 1.68 7.95
C GLU A 19 21.75 2.98 8.24
N GLU A 20 22.32 3.63 7.23
CA GLU A 20 22.91 4.96 7.36
C GLU A 20 21.88 6.05 7.67
N VAL A 21 20.75 6.05 6.96
CA VAL A 21 19.66 6.97 7.25
C VAL A 21 19.10 6.73 8.65
N LEU A 22 18.85 5.48 9.03
CA LEU A 22 18.33 5.13 10.36
C LEU A 22 19.29 5.56 11.48
N ARG A 23 20.60 5.37 11.28
CA ARG A 23 21.63 5.83 12.21
C ARG A 23 21.61 7.36 12.37
N ASN A 24 21.46 8.10 11.28
CA ASN A 24 21.36 9.57 11.34
C ASN A 24 20.07 10.03 12.07
N LEU A 25 19.01 9.22 12.03
CA LEU A 25 17.77 9.43 12.78
C LEU A 25 17.85 8.95 14.24
N GLY A 26 18.95 8.31 14.65
CA GLY A 26 19.14 7.81 16.01
C GLY A 26 18.34 6.56 16.36
N ILE A 27 17.88 5.79 15.36
CA ILE A 27 17.09 4.57 15.57
C ILE A 27 17.76 3.34 14.94
N THR A 28 17.55 2.19 15.57
CA THR A 28 18.02 0.90 15.06
C THR A 28 17.08 0.34 13.99
N PRO A 29 17.56 -0.57 13.12
CA PRO A 29 16.69 -1.28 12.17
C PRO A 29 15.53 -2.03 12.84
N THR A 30 15.76 -2.62 14.02
CA THR A 30 14.74 -3.33 14.79
C THR A 30 13.63 -2.39 15.28
N GLU A 31 13.99 -1.20 15.74
CA GLU A 31 13.02 -0.17 16.13
C GLU A 31 12.22 0.33 14.93
N ALA A 32 12.89 0.58 13.79
CA ALA A 32 12.21 0.98 12.56
C ALA A 32 11.18 -0.06 12.09
N ILE A 33 11.54 -1.35 12.11
CA ILE A 33 10.61 -2.45 11.81
C ILE A 33 9.45 -2.47 12.82
N SER A 34 9.73 -2.33 14.10
CA SER A 34 8.69 -2.32 15.14
C SER A 34 7.70 -1.16 14.96
N ILE A 35 8.19 0.03 14.59
CA ILE A 35 7.37 1.20 14.28
C ILE A 35 6.51 0.95 13.04
N LEU A 36 7.07 0.34 11.99
CA LEU A 36 6.35 -0.03 10.77
C LEU A 36 5.14 -0.93 11.09
N TYR A 37 5.36 -2.02 11.83
CA TYR A 37 4.26 -2.93 12.22
C TYR A 37 3.21 -2.22 13.07
N ARG A 38 3.63 -1.39 14.02
CA ARG A 38 2.69 -0.63 14.86
C ARG A 38 1.86 0.35 14.02
N ARG A 39 2.47 0.98 13.01
CA ARG A 39 1.76 1.90 12.11
C ARG A 39 0.74 1.18 11.25
N ILE A 40 1.07 -0.02 10.75
CA ILE A 40 0.15 -0.88 9.99
C ILE A 40 -1.03 -1.28 10.87
N CYS A 41 -0.78 -1.78 12.10
CA CYS A 41 -1.85 -2.17 13.02
C CYS A 41 -2.77 -1.00 13.39
N LEU A 42 -2.21 0.21 13.57
CA LEU A 42 -3.00 1.39 13.96
C LEU A 42 -3.86 1.94 12.81
N ARG A 43 -3.41 1.82 11.56
CA ARG A 43 -4.09 2.44 10.40
C ARG A 43 -4.84 1.45 9.51
N GLY A 44 -4.59 0.16 9.63
CA GLY A 44 -5.10 -0.85 8.69
C GLY A 44 -4.56 -0.68 7.27
N ALA A 45 -3.46 0.06 7.10
CA ALA A 45 -2.88 0.41 5.81
C ALA A 45 -1.35 0.56 5.90
N LEU A 46 -0.67 0.46 4.76
CA LEU A 46 0.76 0.75 4.67
C LEU A 46 1.03 2.23 5.02
N PRO A 47 2.21 2.54 5.60
CA PRO A 47 2.54 3.90 6.04
C PRO A 47 2.93 4.84 4.89
N PHE A 48 2.92 4.35 3.66
CA PHE A 48 3.15 5.09 2.43
C PHE A 48 2.00 4.79 1.47
N PRO A 49 1.66 5.75 0.58
CA PRO A 49 0.63 5.53 -0.41
C PRO A 49 1.10 4.46 -1.40
N VAL A 50 0.23 3.49 -1.69
CA VAL A 50 0.48 2.49 -2.73
C VAL A 50 -0.03 3.07 -4.03
N GLU A 51 0.78 3.94 -4.63
CA GLU A 51 0.36 4.80 -5.74
C GLU A 51 0.44 4.14 -7.11
N VAL A 52 1.12 3.00 -7.22
CA VAL A 52 1.23 2.27 -8.49
C VAL A 52 0.04 1.32 -8.57
N PRO A 53 -1.01 1.66 -9.33
CA PRO A 53 -2.08 0.71 -9.60
C PRO A 53 -1.49 -0.54 -10.24
N ASN A 54 -2.06 -1.70 -9.92
CA ASN A 54 -1.76 -2.90 -10.69
C ASN A 54 -2.21 -2.71 -12.16
N GLU A 55 -1.75 -3.58 -13.05
CA GLU A 55 -2.02 -3.49 -14.49
C GLU A 55 -3.53 -3.33 -14.77
N GLU A 56 -4.35 -4.19 -14.16
CA GLU A 56 -5.82 -4.15 -14.26
C GLU A 56 -6.41 -2.79 -13.84
N THR A 57 -6.01 -2.26 -12.68
CA THR A 57 -6.49 -0.97 -12.18
C THR A 57 -6.02 0.17 -13.09
N SER A 58 -4.78 0.10 -13.58
CA SER A 58 -4.21 1.10 -14.48
C SER A 58 -4.95 1.15 -15.82
N GLU A 59 -5.18 -0.02 -16.43
CA GLU A 59 -5.93 -0.15 -17.68
C GLU A 59 -7.37 0.31 -17.53
N THR A 60 -8.04 -0.10 -16.45
CA THR A 60 -9.42 0.28 -16.15
C THR A 60 -9.55 1.80 -15.97
N LEU A 61 -8.65 2.42 -15.20
CA LEU A 61 -8.63 3.88 -15.02
C LEU A 61 -8.32 4.62 -16.33
N ALA A 62 -7.42 4.10 -17.16
CA ALA A 62 -7.10 4.70 -18.45
C ALA A 62 -8.27 4.60 -19.44
N GLY A 63 -8.94 3.44 -19.52
CA GLY A 63 -10.14 3.25 -20.34
C GLY A 63 -11.30 4.12 -19.88
N SER A 64 -11.54 4.18 -18.57
CA SER A 64 -12.55 5.06 -17.98
C SER A 64 -12.36 6.53 -18.36
N ARG A 65 -11.11 7.04 -18.32
CA ARG A 65 -10.79 8.41 -18.76
C ARG A 65 -11.03 8.65 -20.26
N ARG A 66 -11.03 7.60 -21.08
CA ARG A 66 -11.36 7.66 -22.51
C ARG A 66 -12.86 7.46 -22.79
N GLY A 67 -13.69 7.24 -21.77
CA GLY A 67 -15.11 6.93 -21.91
C GLY A 67 -15.39 5.47 -22.25
N GLU A 68 -14.40 4.59 -22.14
CA GLU A 68 -14.56 3.15 -22.37
C GLU A 68 -15.16 2.48 -21.14
N ASN A 69 -16.12 1.58 -21.34
CA ASN A 69 -16.77 0.81 -20.27
C ASN A 69 -17.37 1.67 -19.14
N ILE A 70 -17.84 2.89 -19.46
CA ILE A 70 -18.56 3.78 -18.53
C ILE A 70 -20.05 3.48 -18.58
N GLN A 71 -20.69 3.44 -17.40
CA GLN A 71 -22.14 3.42 -17.26
C GLN A 71 -22.58 4.69 -16.52
N GLU A 72 -23.59 5.35 -17.05
CA GLU A 72 -24.24 6.51 -16.44
C GLU A 72 -25.58 6.07 -15.86
N PHE A 73 -25.98 6.68 -14.74
CA PHE A 73 -27.22 6.37 -14.04
C PHE A 73 -27.89 7.68 -13.61
N ASP A 74 -29.21 7.74 -13.69
CA ASP A 74 -29.98 8.93 -13.31
C ASP A 74 -30.21 9.02 -11.79
N SER A 75 -29.97 7.92 -11.06
CA SER A 75 -30.13 7.85 -9.60
C SER A 75 -29.19 6.84 -8.94
N LEU A 76 -28.93 7.02 -7.63
CA LEU A 76 -28.17 6.05 -6.83
C LEU A 76 -28.87 4.69 -6.74
N GLU A 77 -30.20 4.67 -6.74
CA GLU A 77 -30.99 3.43 -6.66
C GLU A 77 -30.81 2.57 -7.91
N GLU A 78 -30.82 3.20 -9.09
CA GLU A 78 -30.53 2.54 -10.36
C GLU A 78 -29.09 2.00 -10.42
N MET A 79 -28.12 2.81 -9.97
CA MET A 79 -26.72 2.39 -9.88
C MET A 79 -26.55 1.14 -9.01
N PHE A 80 -27.07 1.14 -7.78
CA PHE A 80 -26.97 0.00 -6.87
C PHE A 80 -27.73 -1.23 -7.38
N GLY A 81 -28.84 -1.04 -8.11
CA GLY A 81 -29.59 -2.12 -8.74
C GLY A 81 -28.83 -2.83 -9.87
N SER A 82 -27.91 -2.12 -10.54
CA SER A 82 -27.10 -2.67 -11.64
C SER A 82 -25.92 -3.54 -11.18
N TRP A 83 -25.49 -3.43 -9.93
CA TRP A 83 -24.35 -4.17 -9.40
C TRP A 83 -24.72 -5.65 -9.20
N LYS A 84 -23.91 -6.56 -9.76
CA LYS A 84 -24.10 -8.00 -9.51
C LYS A 84 -23.85 -8.30 -8.03
N LYS A 85 -24.79 -9.02 -7.39
CA LYS A 85 -24.58 -9.66 -6.09
C LYS A 85 -23.56 -10.77 -6.17
#